data_AF-A0A520YCB5-F1
#
_entry.id   AF-A0A520YCB5-F1
#
_cell.length_a   1.000
_cell.length_b   1.000
_cell.length_c   1.000
_cell.angle_alpha   90.00
_cell.angle_beta   90.00
_cell.angle_gamma   90.00
#
_symmetry.space_group_name_H-M   'P 1'
#
loop_
_entity.id
_entity.type
_entity.pdbx_description
1 polymer ?
#
loop_
_entity_poly.entity_id
_entity_poly.type
_entity_poly.pdbx_seq_one_letter_code
_entity_poly.pdbx_strand_id
1 'polypeptide(L)'
;MAVADVGGTHARFAIAEIEKGSVVSLGEPVTLGTNDHASFQTAWRHFCEVNPGEEPKSLSVAFAGPVDGEVLKLTNNPWVIRPALAQEKLDVEHFCIVNDFAAVAHAVGALDDKYFDHVTGPEGAFPDDGVTTVVGPGTGLGVAQLLKTADGHMHVIETEGGHIDFAPMD
;
A
#
# COMPACT_ATOMS: atom_id res chain seq x y z
N MET A 1 -14.12 -4.27 -3.09
CA MET A 1 -13.08 -4.99 -2.31
C MET A 1 -12.66 -4.12 -1.14
N ALA A 2 -11.94 -4.64 -0.15
CA ALA A 2 -11.29 -3.78 0.84
C ALA A 2 -9.83 -3.52 0.52
N VAL A 3 -9.38 -2.36 0.97
CA VAL A 3 -7.97 -1.98 0.99
C VAL A 3 -7.60 -1.57 2.42
N ALA A 4 -6.35 -1.82 2.80
CA ALA A 4 -5.83 -1.42 4.09
C ALA A 4 -4.44 -0.77 3.96
N ASP A 5 -4.21 0.28 4.73
CA ASP A 5 -2.90 0.91 4.97
C ASP A 5 -2.51 0.63 6.42
N VAL A 6 -1.51 -0.23 6.62
CA VAL A 6 -1.11 -0.77 7.93
C VAL A 6 0.25 -0.20 8.32
N GLY A 7 0.20 0.80 9.20
CA GLY A 7 1.37 1.42 9.82
C GLY A 7 1.62 0.94 11.25
N GLY A 8 2.68 1.47 11.86
CA GLY A 8 3.07 1.10 13.23
C GLY A 8 2.08 1.54 14.32
N THR A 9 1.36 2.64 14.12
CA THR A 9 0.43 3.21 15.13
C THR A 9 -1.03 3.09 14.74
N HIS A 10 -1.35 3.15 13.45
CA HIS A 10 -2.70 3.11 12.93
C HIS A 10 -2.80 2.11 11.77
N ALA A 11 -3.96 1.49 11.65
CA ALA A 11 -4.40 0.80 10.45
C ALA A 11 -5.62 1.53 9.88
N ARG A 12 -5.61 1.85 8.60
CA ARG A 12 -6.74 2.46 7.90
C ARG A 12 -7.33 1.45 6.95
N PHE A 13 -8.65 1.31 6.95
CA PHE A 13 -9.37 0.41 6.07
C PHE A 13 -10.40 1.19 5.27
N ALA A 14 -10.60 0.82 4.01
CA ALA A 14 -11.63 1.41 3.17
C ALA A 14 -12.19 0.38 2.18
N ILE A 15 -13.41 0.62 1.71
CA ILE A 15 -13.99 -0.12 0.59
C ILE A 15 -13.58 0.58 -0.71
N ALA A 16 -13.03 -0.19 -1.64
CA ALA A 16 -12.68 0.25 -2.98
C ALA A 16 -13.61 -0.42 -4.01
N GLU A 17 -14.20 0.39 -4.88
CA GLU A 17 -14.92 -0.09 -6.06
C GLU A 17 -13.94 -0.21 -7.22
N ILE A 18 -13.94 -1.39 -7.87
CA ILE A 18 -13.05 -1.70 -8.98
C ILE A 18 -13.89 -1.92 -10.23
N GLU A 19 -13.60 -1.19 -11.30
CA GLU A 19 -14.15 -1.42 -12.62
C GLU A 19 -13.02 -1.59 -13.63
N LYS A 20 -13.11 -2.64 -14.46
CA LYS A 20 -12.13 -2.93 -15.53
C LYS A 20 -10.66 -2.91 -15.07
N GLY A 21 -10.41 -3.30 -13.81
CA GLY A 21 -9.06 -3.39 -13.24
C GLY A 21 -8.56 -2.09 -12.59
N SER A 22 -9.37 -1.03 -12.54
CA SER A 22 -9.00 0.25 -11.93
C SER A 22 -9.89 0.59 -10.74
N VAL A 23 -9.34 1.28 -9.75
CA VAL A 23 -10.12 1.86 -8.65
C VAL A 23 -10.93 3.03 -9.20
N VAL A 24 -12.26 2.94 -9.14
CA VAL A 24 -13.16 4.03 -9.60
C VAL A 24 -13.71 4.87 -8.45
N SER A 25 -13.78 4.29 -7.25
CA SER A 25 -14.14 5.01 -6.04
C SER A 25 -13.49 4.38 -4.80
N LEU A 26 -13.31 5.20 -3.77
CA LEU A 26 -12.84 4.79 -2.45
C LEU A 26 -13.79 5.37 -1.41
N GLY A 27 -14.31 4.53 -0.53
CA GLY A 27 -15.15 4.94 0.59
C GLY A 27 -14.36 5.69 1.67
N GLU A 28 -15.08 6.27 2.61
CA GLU A 28 -14.49 6.95 3.76
C GLU A 28 -13.63 5.97 4.60
N PRO A 29 -12.37 6.32 4.92
CA PRO A 29 -11.48 5.43 5.62
C PRO A 29 -11.85 5.29 7.10
N VAL A 30 -11.98 4.05 7.56
CA VAL A 30 -12.06 3.72 8.98
C VAL A 30 -10.62 3.61 9.52
N THR A 31 -10.24 4.56 10.37
CA THR A 31 -8.92 4.57 11.01
C THR A 31 -9.00 3.95 12.40
N LEU A 32 -8.23 2.88 12.63
CA LEU A 32 -8.17 2.14 13.87
C LEU A 32 -6.79 2.27 14.51
N GLY A 33 -6.75 2.56 15.82
CA GLY A 33 -5.53 2.56 16.60
C GLY A 33 -5.01 1.13 16.76
N THR A 34 -3.77 0.87 16.40
CA THR A 34 -3.21 -0.48 16.45
C THR A 34 -3.13 -1.03 17.88
N ASN A 35 -2.97 -0.16 18.87
CA ASN A 35 -2.97 -0.53 20.29
C ASN A 35 -4.36 -0.85 20.85
N ASP A 36 -5.43 -0.47 20.14
CA ASP A 36 -6.81 -0.74 20.55
C ASP A 36 -7.28 -2.15 20.13
N HIS A 37 -6.47 -2.85 19.33
CA HIS A 37 -6.76 -4.19 18.84
C HIS A 37 -5.58 -5.13 19.09
N ALA A 38 -5.87 -6.33 19.58
CA ALA A 38 -4.83 -7.31 19.92
C ALA A 38 -4.06 -7.87 18.69
N SER A 39 -4.61 -7.72 17.49
CA SER A 39 -4.09 -8.30 16.25
C SER A 39 -4.66 -7.61 15.00
N PHE A 40 -4.04 -7.83 13.84
CA PHE A 40 -4.58 -7.39 12.55
C PHE A 40 -5.97 -7.99 12.29
N GLN A 41 -6.18 -9.25 12.65
CA GLN A 41 -7.46 -9.96 12.49
C GLN A 41 -8.58 -9.31 13.30
N THR A 42 -8.29 -8.87 14.53
CA THR A 42 -9.27 -8.15 15.36
C THR A 42 -9.62 -6.78 14.80
N ALA A 43 -8.66 -6.08 14.20
CA ALA A 43 -8.92 -4.80 13.54
C ALA A 43 -9.74 -4.98 12.24
N TRP A 44 -9.40 -5.99 11.43
CA TRP A 44 -10.16 -6.38 10.24
C TRP A 44 -11.62 -6.70 10.58
N ARG A 45 -11.88 -7.52 11.61
CA ARG A 45 -13.25 -7.82 12.03
C ARG A 45 -14.01 -6.59 12.48
N HIS A 46 -13.39 -5.70 13.25
CA HIS A 46 -14.01 -4.43 13.62
C HIS A 46 -14.41 -3.63 12.38
N PHE A 47 -13.53 -3.54 11.37
CA PHE A 47 -13.84 -2.87 10.11
C PHE A 47 -15.04 -3.49 9.39
N CYS A 48 -15.16 -4.83 9.35
CA CYS A 48 -16.32 -5.50 8.79
C CYS A 48 -17.60 -5.23 9.59
N GLU A 49 -17.52 -5.22 10.92
CA GLU A 49 -18.67 -4.97 11.82
C GLU A 49 -19.26 -3.57 11.65
N VAL A 50 -18.42 -2.55 11.41
CA VAL A 50 -18.88 -1.17 11.19
C VAL A 50 -19.35 -0.92 9.74
N ASN A 51 -19.17 -1.88 8.83
CA ASN A 51 -19.66 -1.86 7.44
C ASN A 51 -20.51 -3.11 7.11
N PRO A 52 -21.64 -3.31 7.81
CA PRO A 52 -22.44 -4.51 7.65
C PRO A 52 -23.07 -4.60 6.24
N GLY A 53 -23.02 -5.78 5.63
CA GLY A 53 -23.54 -6.02 4.28
C GLY A 53 -22.54 -5.79 3.15
N GLU A 54 -21.35 -5.28 3.46
CA GLU A 54 -20.26 -5.05 2.51
C GLU A 54 -19.04 -5.92 2.83
N GLU A 55 -19.23 -7.10 3.42
CA GLU A 55 -18.15 -8.02 3.79
C GLU A 55 -17.26 -8.37 2.57
N PRO A 56 -16.05 -7.81 2.49
CA PRO A 56 -15.26 -7.89 1.27
C PRO A 56 -14.65 -9.28 1.15
N LYS A 57 -14.85 -9.95 0.02
CA LYS A 57 -14.18 -11.22 -0.29
C LYS A 57 -12.73 -11.05 -0.75
N SER A 58 -12.25 -9.80 -0.86
CA SER A 58 -10.88 -9.51 -1.27
C SER A 58 -10.32 -8.36 -0.44
N LEU A 59 -9.05 -8.51 -0.04
CA LEU A 59 -8.33 -7.52 0.74
C LEU A 59 -6.92 -7.31 0.17
N SER A 60 -6.59 -6.06 -0.15
CA SER A 60 -5.22 -5.63 -0.46
C SER A 60 -4.67 -4.78 0.69
N VAL A 61 -3.44 -5.07 1.12
CA VAL A 61 -2.79 -4.41 2.27
C VAL A 61 -1.50 -3.74 1.83
N ALA A 62 -1.38 -2.44 2.06
CA ALA A 62 -0.12 -1.73 2.10
C ALA A 62 0.47 -1.88 3.51
N PHE A 63 1.69 -2.41 3.62
CA PHE A 63 2.34 -2.72 4.89
C PHE A 63 3.62 -1.90 5.05
N ALA A 64 3.74 -1.18 6.16
CA ALA A 64 4.90 -0.34 6.47
C ALA A 64 6.12 -1.16 6.91
N GLY A 65 6.69 -1.91 5.97
CA GLY A 65 7.88 -2.75 6.14
C GLY A 65 8.06 -3.75 5.00
N PRO A 66 9.08 -4.62 5.08
CA PRO A 66 9.32 -5.66 4.09
C PRO A 66 8.23 -6.73 4.13
N VAL A 67 7.88 -7.30 2.97
CA VAL A 67 6.76 -8.26 2.80
C VAL A 67 7.18 -9.64 2.29
N ASP A 68 8.47 -9.84 2.05
CA ASP A 68 9.07 -11.03 1.46
C ASP A 68 9.26 -12.20 2.46
N GLY A 69 8.95 -11.96 3.74
CA GLY A 69 9.04 -12.96 4.80
C GLY A 69 7.77 -13.78 5.01
N GLU A 70 7.91 -14.99 5.57
CA GLU A 70 6.77 -15.81 6.01
C GLU A 70 5.96 -15.16 7.16
N VAL A 71 6.61 -14.27 7.90
CA VAL A 71 6.11 -13.61 9.10
C VAL A 71 6.43 -12.12 9.01
N LEU A 72 5.40 -11.31 8.84
CA LEU A 72 5.51 -9.86 8.78
C LEU A 72 5.22 -9.28 10.16
N LYS A 73 6.09 -8.36 10.58
CA LYS A 73 6.02 -7.70 11.89
C LYS A 73 6.30 -6.22 11.73
N LEU A 74 5.51 -5.41 12.42
CA LEU A 74 5.77 -3.99 12.54
C LEU A 74 6.80 -3.76 13.67
N THR A 75 7.74 -2.84 13.48
CA THR A 75 8.82 -2.58 14.43
C THR A 75 8.32 -2.17 15.82
N ASN A 76 7.20 -1.44 15.89
CA ASN A 76 6.65 -0.88 17.13
C ASN A 76 5.25 -1.39 17.48
N ASN A 77 4.85 -2.55 16.94
CA ASN A 77 3.51 -3.09 17.14
C ASN A 77 3.56 -4.64 17.22
N PRO A 78 2.85 -5.27 18.17
CA PRO A 78 2.91 -6.73 18.38
C PRO A 78 2.20 -7.56 17.31
N TRP A 79 1.52 -6.94 16.35
CA TRP A 79 0.79 -7.63 15.30
C TRP A 79 1.74 -8.46 14.44
N VAL A 80 1.31 -9.70 14.19
CA VAL A 80 2.01 -10.65 13.34
C VAL A 80 1.08 -11.05 12.22
N ILE A 81 1.50 -10.80 10.99
CA ILE A 81 0.78 -11.22 9.79
C ILE A 81 1.57 -12.35 9.14
N ARG A 82 0.88 -13.45 8.82
CA ARG A 82 1.44 -14.56 8.04
C ARG A 82 0.65 -14.63 6.73
N PRO A 83 1.19 -14.12 5.61
CA PRO A 83 0.46 -14.04 4.34
C PRO A 83 -0.16 -15.38 3.93
N ALA A 84 0.57 -16.49 4.12
CA ALA A 84 0.11 -17.84 3.83
C ALA A 84 -1.14 -18.29 4.63
N LEU A 85 -1.46 -17.64 5.74
CA LEU A 85 -2.64 -17.92 6.57
C LEU A 85 -3.70 -16.83 6.46
N ALA A 86 -3.45 -15.74 5.73
CA ALA A 86 -4.29 -14.56 5.76
C ALA A 86 -5.71 -14.84 5.24
N GLN A 87 -5.85 -15.55 4.12
CA GLN A 87 -7.16 -15.91 3.54
C GLN A 87 -8.02 -16.68 4.55
N GLU A 88 -7.48 -17.73 5.18
CA GLU A 88 -8.19 -18.52 6.21
C GLU A 88 -8.53 -17.68 7.44
N LYS A 89 -7.58 -16.89 7.95
CA LYS A 89 -7.74 -16.15 9.21
C LYS A 89 -8.64 -14.91 9.09
N LEU A 90 -8.81 -14.38 7.89
CA LEU A 90 -9.58 -13.18 7.60
C LEU A 90 -10.91 -13.48 6.89
N ASP A 91 -11.14 -14.74 6.50
CA ASP A 91 -12.29 -15.19 5.72
C ASP A 91 -12.45 -14.44 4.38
N VAL A 92 -11.32 -14.29 3.66
CA VAL A 92 -11.28 -13.65 2.34
C VAL A 92 -10.84 -14.64 1.26
N GLU A 93 -11.39 -14.52 0.06
CA GLU A 93 -11.05 -15.34 -1.10
C GLU A 93 -9.74 -14.88 -1.76
N HIS A 94 -9.46 -13.58 -1.72
CA HIS A 94 -8.22 -13.01 -2.28
C HIS A 94 -7.53 -12.12 -1.24
N PHE A 95 -6.23 -12.32 -1.09
CA PHE A 95 -5.39 -11.52 -0.21
C PHE A 95 -4.14 -11.10 -0.96
N CYS A 96 -3.85 -9.80 -0.97
CA CYS A 96 -2.62 -9.23 -1.46
C CYS A 96 -2.00 -8.37 -0.36
N ILE A 97 -0.69 -8.46 -0.20
CA ILE A 97 0.06 -7.57 0.69
C ILE A 97 1.31 -7.13 -0.04
N VAL A 98 1.55 -5.83 -0.01
CA VAL A 98 2.70 -5.16 -0.64
C VAL A 98 3.32 -4.20 0.36
N ASN A 99 4.58 -3.84 0.14
CA ASN A 99 5.19 -2.74 0.88
C ASN A 99 4.38 -1.43 0.66
N ASP A 100 4.38 -0.55 1.65
CA ASP A 100 3.69 0.74 1.61
C ASP A 100 4.14 1.63 0.43
N PHE A 101 5.44 1.69 0.13
CA PHE A 101 5.94 2.43 -1.03
C PHE A 101 5.68 1.72 -2.36
N ALA A 102 5.54 0.39 -2.38
CA ALA A 102 4.99 -0.29 -3.55
C ALA A 102 3.55 0.14 -3.82
N ALA A 103 2.72 0.23 -2.77
CA ALA A 103 1.34 0.70 -2.92
C ALA A 103 1.29 2.15 -3.43
N VAL A 104 2.18 3.03 -2.95
CA VAL A 104 2.31 4.40 -3.48
C VAL A 104 2.74 4.37 -4.96
N ALA A 105 3.69 3.53 -5.36
CA ALA A 105 4.11 3.41 -6.75
C ALA A 105 2.98 2.91 -7.67
N HIS A 106 2.16 1.96 -7.20
CA HIS A 106 0.93 1.55 -7.89
C HIS A 106 -0.05 2.72 -8.04
N ALA A 107 -0.25 3.52 -6.99
CA ALA A 107 -1.10 4.71 -7.05
C ALA A 107 -0.56 5.75 -8.05
N VAL A 108 0.76 6.00 -8.05
CA VAL A 108 1.42 6.89 -9.03
C VAL A 108 1.16 6.44 -10.47
N GLY A 109 1.17 5.13 -10.72
CA GLY A 109 0.88 4.59 -12.05
C GLY A 109 -0.58 4.70 -12.48
N ALA A 110 -1.51 4.79 -11.53
CA ALA A 110 -2.96 4.72 -11.77
C ALA A 110 -3.68 6.08 -11.69
N LEU A 111 -3.11 7.06 -11.00
CA LEU A 111 -3.72 8.37 -10.79
C LEU A 111 -3.51 9.30 -11.99
N ASP A 112 -4.50 10.14 -12.26
CA ASP A 112 -4.40 11.23 -13.24
C ASP A 112 -3.40 12.31 -12.80
N ASP A 113 -2.81 13.03 -13.76
CA ASP A 113 -1.90 14.16 -13.54
C ASP A 113 -2.45 15.24 -12.59
N LYS A 114 -3.79 15.38 -12.48
CA LYS A 114 -4.44 16.34 -11.59
C LYS A 114 -4.19 16.10 -10.09
N TYR A 115 -3.72 14.90 -9.73
CA TYR A 115 -3.36 14.56 -8.35
C TYR A 115 -1.90 14.88 -8.02
N PHE A 116 -1.16 15.45 -8.96
CA PHE A 116 0.26 15.78 -8.81
C PHE A 116 0.51 17.26 -9.05
N ASP A 117 1.34 17.84 -8.19
CA ASP A 117 1.89 19.18 -8.40
C ASP A 117 3.27 19.07 -9.04
N HIS A 118 3.49 19.82 -10.12
CA HIS A 118 4.83 19.94 -10.72
C HIS A 118 5.71 20.80 -9.83
N VAL A 119 6.83 20.23 -9.38
CA VAL A 119 7.79 20.93 -8.52
C VAL A 119 8.98 21.46 -9.34
N THR A 120 9.54 20.63 -10.21
CA THR A 120 10.73 20.97 -11.01
C THR A 120 10.96 19.96 -12.15
N GLY A 121 11.95 20.24 -13.00
CA GLY A 121 12.33 19.42 -14.14
C GLY A 121 11.53 19.76 -15.41
N PRO A 122 11.62 18.91 -16.44
CA PRO A 122 10.83 19.07 -17.66
C PRO A 122 9.34 19.16 -17.35
N GLU A 123 8.61 20.01 -18.09
CA GLU A 123 7.15 20.05 -18.04
C GLU A 123 6.56 18.85 -18.80
N GLY A 124 5.37 18.43 -18.40
CA GLY A 124 4.63 17.34 -19.05
C GLY A 124 4.19 16.26 -18.07
N ALA A 125 3.42 15.32 -18.58
CA ALA A 125 2.97 14.13 -17.85
C ALA A 125 4.14 13.18 -17.56
N PHE A 126 3.92 12.24 -16.64
CA PHE A 126 4.83 11.10 -16.47
C PHE A 126 4.96 10.31 -17.78
N PRO A 127 6.13 9.70 -18.06
CA PRO A 127 6.30 8.89 -19.26
C PRO A 127 5.39 7.65 -19.22
N ASP A 128 4.77 7.33 -20.36
CA ASP A 128 3.97 6.10 -20.55
C ASP A 128 4.84 4.85 -20.81
N ASP A 129 6.14 5.04 -21.04
CA ASP A 129 7.15 3.99 -21.18
C ASP A 129 8.45 4.43 -20.48
N GLY A 130 8.94 3.59 -19.57
CA GLY A 130 10.14 3.86 -18.79
C GLY A 130 9.93 3.76 -17.28
N VAL A 131 10.93 4.26 -16.54
CA VAL A 131 10.99 4.14 -15.08
C VAL A 131 10.68 5.48 -14.41
N THR A 132 9.72 5.46 -13.49
CA THR A 132 9.43 6.53 -12.55
C THR A 132 9.88 6.08 -11.16
N THR A 133 10.76 6.84 -10.52
CA THR A 133 11.14 6.59 -9.11
C THR A 133 10.21 7.37 -8.20
N VAL A 134 9.64 6.69 -7.21
CA VAL A 134 8.83 7.28 -6.16
C VAL A 134 9.67 7.35 -4.89
N VAL A 135 9.80 8.56 -4.34
CA VAL A 135 10.57 8.83 -3.12
C VAL A 135 9.73 9.66 -2.18
N GLY A 136 9.71 9.28 -0.90
CA GLY A 136 8.90 9.97 0.09
C GLY A 136 9.61 10.01 1.45
N PRO A 137 10.09 11.18 1.89
CA PRO A 137 10.59 11.35 3.25
C PRO A 137 9.44 11.39 4.26
N GLY A 138 9.59 10.66 5.36
CA GLY A 138 8.65 10.58 6.48
C GLY A 138 9.38 10.21 7.77
N THR A 139 8.86 9.25 8.54
CA THR A 139 9.62 8.67 9.68
C THR A 139 10.87 7.93 9.19
N GLY A 140 10.84 7.40 7.98
CA GLY A 140 12.00 6.90 7.23
C GLY A 140 12.05 7.53 5.83
N LEU A 141 12.83 6.94 4.93
CA LEU A 141 12.86 7.32 3.52
C LEU A 141 12.40 6.13 2.68
N GLY A 142 11.16 6.17 2.22
CA GLY A 142 10.66 5.12 1.35
C GLY A 142 11.03 5.39 -0.11
N VAL A 143 11.34 4.30 -0.82
CA VAL A 143 11.75 4.33 -2.22
C VAL A 143 11.14 3.13 -2.96
N ALA A 144 10.50 3.39 -4.08
CA ALA A 144 10.04 2.36 -5.00
C ALA A 144 10.22 2.81 -6.45
N GLN A 145 10.23 1.86 -7.38
CA GLN A 145 10.28 2.14 -8.81
C GLN A 145 9.02 1.61 -9.48
N LEU A 146 8.44 2.42 -10.35
CA LEU A 146 7.39 2.04 -11.28
C LEU A 146 8.01 1.95 -12.68
N LEU A 147 7.99 0.76 -13.28
CA LEU A 147 8.31 0.56 -14.69
C LEU A 147 6.99 0.43 -15.46
N LYS A 148 6.74 1.38 -16.37
CA LYS A 148 5.73 1.23 -17.41
C LYS A 148 6.42 0.72 -18.68
N THR A 149 5.86 -0.29 -19.32
CA THR A 149 6.37 -0.82 -20.58
C THR A 149 5.52 -0.30 -21.74
N ALA A 150 6.11 -0.22 -22.93
CA ALA A 150 5.43 0.26 -24.14
C ALA A 150 4.12 -0.49 -24.51
N ASP A 151 3.91 -1.71 -24.01
CA ASP A 151 2.66 -2.48 -24.17
C ASP A 151 1.61 -2.19 -23.08
N GLY A 152 1.88 -1.23 -22.19
CA GLY A 152 0.97 -0.76 -21.15
C GLY A 152 1.00 -1.56 -19.86
N HIS A 153 1.95 -2.51 -19.69
CA HIS A 153 2.12 -3.19 -18.41
C HIS A 153 2.84 -2.30 -17.38
N MET A 154 2.48 -2.49 -16.12
CA MET A 154 3.07 -1.81 -14.98
C MET A 154 3.73 -2.82 -14.06
N HIS A 155 4.99 -2.58 -13.73
CA HIS A 155 5.74 -3.34 -12.75
C HIS A 155 6.19 -2.41 -11.64
N VAL A 156 5.86 -2.77 -10.40
CA VAL A 156 6.37 -2.08 -9.22
C VAL A 156 7.51 -2.90 -8.62
N ILE A 157 8.60 -2.20 -8.32
CA ILE A 157 9.78 -2.76 -7.69
C ILE A 157 9.93 -2.09 -6.34
N GLU A 158 9.72 -2.88 -5.29
CA GLU A 158 9.97 -2.50 -3.90
C GLU A 158 11.48 -2.38 -3.66
N THR A 159 11.90 -1.38 -2.89
CA THR A 159 13.31 -1.18 -2.57
C THR A 159 13.49 -0.73 -1.13
N GLU A 160 14.68 -0.99 -0.58
CA GLU A 160 15.16 -0.38 0.66
C GLU A 160 16.11 0.79 0.34
N GLY A 161 15.81 1.55 -0.73
CA GLY A 161 16.68 2.61 -1.25
C GLY A 161 16.96 3.72 -0.23
N GLY A 162 16.13 3.87 0.80
CA GLY A 162 16.38 4.80 1.90
C GLY A 162 17.50 4.38 2.86
N HIS A 163 17.97 3.13 2.77
CA HIS A 163 19.03 2.58 3.61
C HIS A 163 20.42 2.62 2.96
N ILE A 164 20.56 3.22 1.77
CA ILE A 164 21.87 3.43 1.15
C ILE A 164 22.71 4.45 1.94
N ASP A 165 24.04 4.41 1.77
CA ASP A 165 24.94 5.37 2.39
C ASP A 165 24.67 6.79 1.88
N PHE A 166 24.64 7.74 2.83
CA PHE A 166 24.61 9.16 2.49
C PHE A 166 25.97 9.58 1.92
N ALA A 167 25.96 10.13 0.70
CA ALA A 167 27.17 10.58 -0.01
C ALA A 167 27.24 12.12 -0.04
N PRO A 168 27.67 12.78 1.05
CA PRO A 168 27.85 14.23 1.06
C PRO A 168 28.97 14.63 0.09
N MET A 169 28.74 15.71 -0.65
CA MET A 169 29.73 16.37 -1.51
C MET A 169 29.73 17.86 -1.17
N ASP A 170 30.92 18.45 -1.16
CA ASP A 170 31.14 19.89 -0.92
C ASP A 170 30.69 20.75 -2.11
#